data_AF-A0AAW9U1I0-F1
#
_entry.id   AF-A0AAW9U1I0-F1
#
_cell.length_a   1.000
_cell.length_b   1.000
_cell.length_c   1.000
_cell.angle_alpha   90.00
_cell.angle_beta   90.00
_cell.angle_gamma   90.00
#
_symmetry.space_group_name_H-M   'P 1'
#
loop_
_entity.id
_entity.type
_entity.pdbx_description
1 polymer ?
#
loop_
_entity_poly.entity_id
_entity_poly.type
_entity_poly.pdbx_seq_one_letter_code
_entity_poly.pdbx_strand_id
1 'polypeptide(L)'
;MKQTYSDEFYNHLYRLESYNKVGESWSRKADKNNPDLIWIRNYIKENNLFDEYSHDRLERMLNNCISRGLVTIKEIADDLELSVRKMHNLLVKYDLLRKQRLAYYAKVGYVITDKNNDNPVFVKSISHGLRVAPELSRRSFVNLEGHRVMRNGRHLYKTDVWKEQHPEFNLEEVA
;
A
#
# COMPACT_ATOMS: atom_id res chain seq x y z
N MET A 1 -21.05 23.95 27.25
CA MET A 1 -20.39 23.14 26.19
C MET A 1 -19.22 23.95 25.65
N LYS A 2 -17.99 23.45 25.71
CA LYS A 2 -16.88 24.07 24.97
C LYS A 2 -17.11 23.79 23.49
N GLN A 3 -17.24 24.82 22.68
CA GLN A 3 -17.26 24.67 21.22
C GLN A 3 -15.92 24.06 20.77
N THR A 4 -15.97 22.90 20.13
CA THR A 4 -14.80 22.20 19.57
C THR A 4 -14.28 22.89 18.30
N TYR A 5 -15.12 23.71 17.65
CA TYR A 5 -14.85 24.42 16.40
C TYR A 5 -15.33 25.87 16.47
N SER A 6 -14.73 26.77 15.67
CA SER A 6 -15.15 28.18 15.62
C SER A 6 -16.55 28.35 15.03
N ASP A 7 -17.24 29.44 15.39
CA ASP A 7 -18.52 29.81 14.77
C ASP A 7 -18.41 29.94 13.24
N GLU A 8 -17.25 30.39 12.76
CA GLU A 8 -16.94 30.50 11.33
C GLU A 8 -16.93 29.13 10.63
N PHE A 9 -16.40 28.09 11.28
CA PHE A 9 -16.44 26.72 10.77
C PHE A 9 -17.87 26.23 10.60
N TYR A 10 -18.73 26.45 11.60
CA TYR A 10 -20.14 26.05 11.52
C TYR A 10 -20.90 26.83 10.46
N ASN A 11 -20.59 28.12 10.24
CA ASN A 11 -21.19 28.91 9.17
C ASN A 11 -20.86 28.38 7.77
N HIS A 12 -19.60 28.02 7.53
CA HIS A 12 -19.21 27.38 6.26
C HIS A 12 -19.84 26.01 6.09
N LEU A 13 -19.91 25.20 7.17
CA LEU A 13 -20.55 23.88 7.12
C LEU A 13 -22.05 24.01 6.80
N TYR A 14 -22.75 24.94 7.43
CA TYR A 14 -24.16 25.20 7.19
C TYR A 14 -24.45 25.62 5.74
N ARG A 15 -23.57 26.43 5.13
CA ARG A 15 -23.67 26.76 3.70
C ARG A 15 -23.53 25.53 2.82
N LEU A 16 -22.63 24.61 3.16
CA LEU A 16 -22.52 23.33 2.43
C LEU A 16 -23.72 22.42 2.65
N GLU A 17 -24.31 22.42 3.85
CA GLU A 17 -25.54 21.68 4.14
C GLU A 17 -26.75 22.20 3.35
N SER A 18 -26.75 23.47 2.93
CA SER A 18 -27.80 24.00 2.04
C SER A 18 -27.83 23.33 0.66
N TYR A 19 -26.76 22.64 0.26
CA TYR A 19 -26.71 21.80 -0.95
C TYR A 19 -27.30 20.39 -0.74
N ASN A 20 -27.62 20.03 0.50
CA ASN A 20 -28.21 18.73 0.85
C ASN A 20 -29.71 18.73 0.52
N LYS A 21 -30.05 18.41 -0.74
CA LYS A 21 -31.42 18.05 -1.09
C LYS A 21 -31.65 16.58 -0.77
N VAL A 22 -32.44 16.35 0.28
CA VAL A 22 -33.09 15.07 0.65
C VAL A 22 -32.16 13.85 0.54
N GLY A 23 -31.41 13.58 1.63
CA GLY A 23 -30.83 12.26 1.90
C GLY A 23 -29.48 11.96 1.25
N GLU A 24 -28.88 12.89 0.51
CA GLU A 24 -27.57 12.71 -0.12
C GLU A 24 -26.47 13.54 0.55
N SER A 25 -25.32 12.93 0.84
CA SER A 25 -24.19 13.65 1.47
C SER A 25 -23.74 14.86 0.64
N TRP A 26 -23.71 16.05 1.24
CA TRP A 26 -23.21 17.29 0.64
C TRP A 26 -21.79 17.13 0.06
N SER A 27 -20.97 16.28 0.68
CA SER A 27 -19.59 16.02 0.25
C SER A 27 -19.46 15.40 -1.14
N ARG A 28 -20.54 14.80 -1.66
CA ARG A 28 -20.59 14.20 -3.00
C ARG A 28 -21.08 15.16 -4.09
N LYS A 29 -21.73 16.27 -3.73
CA LYS A 29 -22.29 17.26 -4.68
C LYS A 29 -21.57 18.60 -4.69
N ALA A 30 -20.91 18.97 -3.59
CA ALA A 30 -20.10 20.18 -3.58
C ALA A 30 -19.00 20.06 -4.64
N ASP A 31 -18.97 21.01 -5.57
CA ASP A 31 -17.86 21.15 -6.51
C ASP A 31 -16.54 21.17 -5.71
N LYS A 32 -15.51 20.49 -6.21
CA LYS A 32 -14.18 20.50 -5.60
C LYS A 32 -13.63 21.93 -5.48
N ASN A 33 -14.11 22.84 -6.32
CA ASN A 33 -13.76 24.26 -6.33
C ASN A 33 -14.70 25.13 -5.47
N ASN A 34 -15.65 24.55 -4.74
CA ASN A 34 -16.53 25.31 -3.87
C ASN A 34 -15.72 26.02 -2.75
N PRO A 35 -15.90 27.33 -2.57
CA PRO A 35 -15.08 28.12 -1.63
C PRO A 35 -15.29 27.70 -0.17
N ASP A 36 -16.50 27.34 0.24
CA ASP A 36 -16.77 26.85 1.60
C ASP A 36 -16.11 25.48 1.85
N LEU A 37 -16.10 24.60 0.83
CA LEU A 37 -15.41 23.31 0.89
C LEU A 37 -13.89 23.48 1.02
N ILE A 38 -13.30 24.39 0.23
CA ILE A 38 -11.87 24.72 0.30
C ILE A 38 -11.52 25.30 1.67
N TRP A 39 -12.34 26.23 2.16
CA TRP A 39 -12.13 26.87 3.45
C TRP A 39 -12.16 25.85 4.60
N ILE A 40 -13.18 24.97 4.65
CA ILE A 40 -13.28 23.93 5.67
C ILE A 40 -12.08 22.98 5.64
N ARG A 41 -11.61 22.58 4.44
CA ARG A 41 -10.42 21.75 4.29
C ARG A 41 -9.16 22.45 4.81
N ASN A 42 -8.99 23.72 4.50
CA ASN A 42 -7.86 24.52 4.97
C ASN A 42 -7.93 24.70 6.49
N TYR A 43 -9.09 25.02 7.05
CA TYR A 43 -9.29 25.17 8.49
C TYR A 43 -8.97 23.88 9.25
N ILE A 44 -9.43 22.72 8.76
CA ILE A 44 -9.09 21.40 9.32
C ILE A 44 -7.59 21.16 9.29
N LYS A 45 -6.93 21.50 8.18
CA LYS A 45 -5.49 21.31 7.98
C LYS A 45 -4.65 22.24 8.86
N GLU A 46 -5.03 23.51 8.96
CA GLU A 46 -4.33 24.54 9.75
C GLU A 46 -4.45 24.28 11.25
N ASN A 47 -5.62 23.80 11.69
CA ASN A 47 -5.91 23.56 13.10
C ASN A 47 -5.68 22.09 13.52
N ASN A 48 -5.17 21.24 12.62
CA ASN A 48 -4.98 19.79 12.85
C ASN A 48 -6.19 19.12 13.49
N LEU A 49 -7.39 19.52 13.07
CA LEU A 49 -8.64 19.12 13.73
C LEU A 49 -8.99 17.66 13.54
N PHE A 50 -8.36 17.03 12.55
CA PHE A 50 -8.37 15.59 12.33
C PHE A 50 -6.97 15.18 11.90
N ASP A 51 -6.45 14.08 12.46
CA ASP A 51 -5.43 13.31 11.76
C ASP A 51 -6.12 12.79 10.50
N GLU A 52 -5.85 13.44 9.36
CA GLU A 52 -6.45 13.15 8.04
C GLU A 52 -6.40 11.63 7.72
N TYR A 53 -5.42 10.96 8.33
CA TYR A 53 -5.20 9.54 8.35
C TYR A 53 -5.13 9.06 9.80
N SER A 54 -6.20 8.44 10.33
CA SER A 54 -6.09 7.54 11.48
C SER A 54 -5.46 6.21 11.04
N HIS A 55 -4.98 5.42 12.00
CA HIS A 55 -4.48 4.06 11.75
C HIS A 55 -5.48 3.26 10.87
N ASP A 56 -6.73 3.13 11.32
CA ASP A 56 -7.74 2.29 10.64
C ASP A 56 -8.14 2.81 9.26
N ARG A 57 -8.06 4.13 9.05
CA ARG A 57 -8.32 4.72 7.74
C ARG A 57 -7.17 4.42 6.79
N LEU A 58 -5.94 4.64 7.24
CA LEU A 58 -4.75 4.39 6.44
C LEU A 58 -4.60 2.91 6.11
N GLU A 59 -4.89 2.02 7.06
CA GLU A 59 -4.84 0.57 6.84
C GLU A 59 -5.86 0.13 5.78
N ARG A 60 -7.10 0.64 5.83
CA ARG A 60 -8.11 0.35 4.81
C ARG A 60 -7.71 0.84 3.42
N MET A 61 -7.14 2.05 3.34
CA MET A 61 -6.64 2.60 2.08
C MET A 61 -5.47 1.77 1.53
N LEU A 62 -4.55 1.36 2.40
CA LEU A 62 -3.45 0.47 2.06
C LEU A 62 -3.94 -0.89 1.56
N ASN A 63 -4.90 -1.52 2.24
CA ASN A 63 -5.48 -2.79 1.81
C ASN A 63 -6.12 -2.69 0.41
N ASN A 64 -6.85 -1.60 0.14
CA ASN A 64 -7.46 -1.36 -1.16
C ASN A 64 -6.42 -1.18 -2.28
N CYS A 65 -5.33 -0.44 -2.00
CA CYS A 65 -4.20 -0.34 -2.91
C CYS A 65 -3.59 -1.73 -3.21
N ILE A 66 -3.33 -2.52 -2.18
CA ILE A 66 -2.75 -3.86 -2.30
C ILE A 66 -3.66 -4.79 -3.10
N SER A 67 -4.98 -4.78 -2.87
CA SER A 67 -5.93 -5.60 -3.63
C SER A 67 -6.00 -5.22 -5.11
N ARG A 68 -5.66 -3.97 -5.45
CA ARG A 68 -5.50 -3.50 -6.84
C ARG A 68 -4.09 -3.76 -7.40
N GLY A 69 -3.23 -4.42 -6.63
CA GLY A 69 -1.85 -4.72 -6.99
C GLY A 69 -0.87 -3.56 -6.82
N LEU A 70 -1.26 -2.44 -6.20
CA LEU A 70 -0.36 -1.33 -5.91
C LEU A 70 0.39 -1.63 -4.62
N VAL A 71 1.70 -1.87 -4.71
CA VAL A 71 2.47 -2.40 -3.57
C VAL A 71 3.71 -1.59 -3.26
N THR A 72 4.21 -0.76 -4.18
CA THR A 72 5.31 0.14 -3.88
C THR A 72 4.78 1.39 -3.17
N ILE A 73 5.61 1.99 -2.30
CA ILE A 73 5.24 3.24 -1.62
C ILE A 73 4.93 4.33 -2.64
N LYS A 74 5.61 4.35 -3.79
CA LYS A 74 5.34 5.32 -4.85
C LYS A 74 3.94 5.12 -5.47
N GLU A 75 3.61 3.90 -5.91
CA GLU A 75 2.28 3.60 -6.47
C GLU A 75 1.16 3.92 -5.47
N ILE A 76 1.35 3.57 -4.20
CA ILE A 76 0.38 3.85 -3.14
C ILE A 76 0.27 5.37 -2.91
N ALA A 77 1.39 6.09 -2.85
CA ALA A 77 1.38 7.54 -2.66
C ALA A 77 0.69 8.26 -3.83
N ASP A 78 0.98 7.85 -5.06
CA ASP A 78 0.38 8.41 -6.27
C ASP A 78 -1.14 8.16 -6.30
N ASP A 79 -1.61 6.95 -5.94
CA ASP A 79 -3.05 6.61 -5.88
C ASP A 79 -3.80 7.40 -4.79
N LEU A 80 -3.10 7.75 -3.71
CA LEU A 80 -3.65 8.52 -2.60
C LEU A 80 -3.42 10.03 -2.72
N GLU A 81 -2.86 10.51 -3.84
CA GLU A 81 -2.52 11.92 -4.08
C GLU A 81 -1.61 12.51 -2.98
N LEU A 82 -0.67 11.70 -2.48
CA LEU A 82 0.30 12.06 -1.45
C LEU A 82 1.72 12.11 -2.01
N SER A 83 2.60 12.88 -1.38
CA SER A 83 4.03 12.75 -1.63
C SER A 83 4.55 11.42 -1.07
N VAL A 84 5.52 10.80 -1.75
CA VAL A 84 6.19 9.57 -1.29
C VAL A 84 6.71 9.72 0.14
N ARG A 85 7.26 10.89 0.49
CA ARG A 85 7.74 11.19 1.84
C ARG A 85 6.61 11.20 2.87
N LYS A 86 5.47 11.83 2.56
CA LYS A 86 4.29 11.85 3.45
C LYS A 86 3.76 10.43 3.64
N MET A 87 3.63 9.65 2.57
CA MET A 87 3.18 8.26 2.65
C MET A 87 4.10 7.39 3.52
N HIS A 88 5.42 7.47 3.32
CA HIS A 88 6.38 6.74 4.14
C HIS A 88 6.26 7.12 5.63
N ASN A 89 6.18 8.42 5.94
CA ASN A 89 6.05 8.88 7.32
C ASN A 89 4.74 8.40 7.97
N LEU A 90 3.64 8.38 7.23
CA LEU A 90 2.36 7.85 7.70
C LEU A 90 2.44 6.34 7.99
N LEU A 91 3.07 5.56 7.10
CA LEU A 91 3.28 4.12 7.31
C LEU A 91 4.14 3.83 8.54
N VAL A 92 5.18 4.64 8.79
CA VAL A 92 6.03 4.52 9.99
C VAL A 92 5.26 4.91 11.25
N LYS A 93 4.56 6.06 11.23
CA LYS A 93 3.78 6.57 12.36
C LYS A 93 2.76 5.54 12.87
N TYR A 94 2.15 4.79 11.95
CA TYR A 94 1.08 3.84 12.25
C TYR A 94 1.51 2.38 12.16
N ASP A 95 2.81 2.08 12.11
CA ASP A 95 3.35 0.70 12.04
C ASP A 95 2.81 -0.16 10.88
N LEU A 96 2.42 0.48 9.78
CA LEU A 96 1.92 -0.18 8.56
C LEU A 96 3.02 -0.48 7.54
N LEU A 97 4.26 -0.08 7.83
CA LEU A 97 5.40 -0.29 6.93
C LEU A 97 5.68 -1.79 6.72
N ARG A 98 5.52 -2.61 7.76
CA ARG A 98 5.68 -4.07 7.64
C ARG A 98 4.66 -4.68 6.67
N LYS A 99 3.38 -4.29 6.81
CA LYS A 99 2.30 -4.73 5.92
C LYS A 99 2.57 -4.38 4.46
N GLN A 100 2.98 -3.13 4.21
CA GLN A 100 3.35 -2.68 2.86
C GLN A 100 4.54 -3.47 2.29
N ARG A 101 5.58 -3.74 3.09
CA ARG A 101 6.74 -4.52 2.67
C ARG A 101 6.39 -5.96 2.33
N LEU A 102 5.55 -6.60 3.15
CA LEU A 102 5.07 -7.96 2.89
C LEU A 102 4.31 -8.03 1.56
N ALA A 103 3.41 -7.09 1.30
CA ALA A 103 2.70 -7.01 0.02
C ALA A 103 3.66 -6.78 -1.17
N TYR A 104 4.66 -5.91 -1.00
CA TYR A 104 5.70 -5.71 -2.00
C TYR A 104 6.46 -7.00 -2.30
N TYR A 105 6.93 -7.69 -1.26
CA TYR A 105 7.68 -8.94 -1.37
C TYR A 105 6.87 -10.11 -1.93
N ALA A 106 5.57 -10.18 -1.62
CA ALA A 106 4.66 -11.13 -2.22
C ALA A 106 4.59 -10.94 -3.74
N LYS A 107 4.54 -9.68 -4.22
CA LYS A 107 4.44 -9.37 -5.65
C LYS A 107 5.77 -9.46 -6.41
N VAL A 108 6.86 -8.98 -5.81
CA VAL A 108 8.15 -8.82 -6.54
C VAL A 108 9.23 -9.82 -6.15
N GLY A 109 9.05 -10.52 -5.03
CA GLY A 109 10.03 -11.48 -4.52
C GLY A 109 10.06 -12.77 -5.34
N TYR A 110 11.00 -13.62 -4.94
CA TYR A 110 11.24 -14.92 -5.53
C TYR A 110 11.49 -15.96 -4.45
N VAL A 111 11.31 -17.22 -4.79
CA VAL A 111 11.72 -18.37 -3.96
C VAL A 111 12.68 -19.22 -4.78
N ILE A 112 13.83 -19.56 -4.18
CA ILE A 112 14.81 -20.48 -4.75
C ILE A 112 14.79 -21.74 -3.91
N THR A 113 14.72 -22.89 -4.54
CA THR A 113 14.72 -24.19 -3.86
C THR A 113 15.50 -25.19 -4.70
N ASP A 114 15.84 -26.34 -4.13
CA ASP A 114 16.42 -27.42 -4.90
C ASP A 114 15.39 -28.12 -5.81
N LYS A 115 15.86 -29.13 -6.55
CA LYS A 115 15.05 -29.85 -7.53
C LYS A 115 13.86 -30.58 -6.91
N ASN A 116 13.94 -30.93 -5.63
CA ASN A 116 12.88 -31.63 -4.92
C ASN A 116 11.92 -30.69 -4.20
N ASN A 117 12.10 -29.37 -4.39
CA ASN A 117 11.39 -28.32 -3.65
C ASN A 117 11.74 -28.29 -2.14
N ASP A 118 12.89 -28.87 -1.75
CA ASP A 118 13.37 -28.81 -0.38
C ASP A 118 14.18 -27.52 -0.14
N ASN A 119 14.29 -27.12 1.13
CA ASN A 119 15.08 -25.96 1.57
C ASN A 119 14.76 -24.65 0.82
N PRO A 120 13.50 -24.18 0.80
CA PRO A 120 13.13 -22.96 0.11
C PRO A 120 13.80 -21.73 0.75
N VAL A 121 14.42 -20.91 -0.09
CA VAL A 121 15.07 -19.66 0.28
C VAL A 121 14.31 -18.49 -0.32
N PHE A 122 13.80 -17.62 0.53
CA PHE A 122 13.13 -16.41 0.10
C PHE A 122 14.12 -15.33 -0.38
N VAL A 123 13.80 -14.73 -1.51
CA VAL A 123 14.64 -13.76 -2.20
C VAL A 123 13.87 -12.47 -2.48
N LYS A 124 14.22 -11.43 -1.71
CA LYS A 124 13.63 -10.08 -1.77
C LYS A 124 13.83 -9.32 -3.09
N SER A 125 14.86 -9.65 -3.88
CA SER A 125 15.17 -8.95 -5.14
C SER A 125 16.09 -9.79 -6.04
N ILE A 126 16.16 -9.46 -7.33
CA ILE A 126 17.06 -10.14 -8.27
C ILE A 126 18.52 -10.09 -7.80
N SER A 127 19.00 -8.92 -7.34
CA SER A 127 20.37 -8.78 -6.84
C SER A 127 20.62 -9.63 -5.59
N HIS A 128 19.62 -9.81 -4.72
CA HIS A 128 19.73 -10.74 -3.61
C HIS A 128 19.81 -12.19 -4.12
N GLY A 129 18.97 -12.55 -5.10
CA GLY A 129 18.95 -13.89 -5.70
C GLY A 129 20.27 -14.27 -6.36
N LEU A 130 20.88 -13.34 -7.09
CA LEU A 130 22.20 -13.55 -7.71
C LEU A 130 23.33 -13.71 -6.68
N ARG A 131 23.16 -13.27 -5.42
CA ARG A 131 24.12 -13.55 -4.34
C ARG A 131 23.90 -14.93 -3.71
N VAL A 132 22.65 -15.36 -3.60
CA VAL A 132 22.26 -16.68 -3.03
C VAL A 132 22.51 -17.81 -4.03
N ALA A 133 22.33 -17.53 -5.32
CA ALA A 133 22.43 -18.45 -6.43
C ALA A 133 23.16 -17.76 -7.61
N PRO A 134 24.48 -17.56 -7.52
CA PRO A 134 25.28 -16.87 -8.54
C PRO A 134 25.29 -17.58 -9.91
N GLU A 135 24.93 -18.86 -9.94
CA GLU A 135 24.73 -19.64 -11.16
C GLU A 135 23.49 -19.22 -11.97
N LEU A 136 22.54 -18.53 -11.35
CA LEU A 136 21.39 -17.97 -12.05
C LEU A 136 21.80 -16.69 -12.77
N SER A 137 21.25 -16.47 -13.96
CA SER A 137 21.46 -15.22 -14.69
C SER A 137 20.37 -14.22 -14.35
N ARG A 138 20.62 -12.92 -14.52
CA ARG A 138 19.55 -11.89 -14.42
C ARG A 138 18.35 -12.21 -15.31
N ARG A 139 18.59 -12.79 -16.51
CA ARG A 139 17.53 -13.21 -17.43
C ARG A 139 16.63 -14.29 -16.84
N SER A 140 17.16 -15.18 -16.00
CA SER A 140 16.39 -16.21 -15.31
C SER A 140 15.30 -15.62 -14.40
N PHE A 141 15.55 -14.45 -13.80
CA PHE A 141 14.56 -13.77 -12.95
C PHE A 141 13.56 -12.90 -13.72
N VAL A 142 13.94 -12.43 -14.91
CA VAL A 142 13.12 -11.55 -15.75
C VAL A 142 12.18 -12.36 -16.65
N ASN A 143 12.70 -13.43 -17.26
CA ASN A 143 11.98 -14.27 -18.22
C ASN A 143 11.48 -15.56 -17.55
N LEU A 144 10.82 -15.45 -16.41
CA LEU A 144 10.10 -16.58 -15.81
C LEU A 144 8.88 -16.90 -16.68
N GLU A 145 9.11 -17.61 -17.79
CA GLU A 145 8.08 -18.15 -18.67
C GLU A 145 7.28 -19.21 -17.91
N GLY A 146 6.11 -18.83 -17.38
CA GLY A 146 5.21 -19.80 -16.76
C GLY A 146 5.68 -20.35 -15.41
N HIS A 147 6.22 -19.46 -14.56
CA HIS A 147 6.30 -19.66 -13.11
C HIS A 147 7.47 -20.50 -12.56
N ARG A 148 8.35 -21.09 -13.40
CA ARG A 148 9.54 -21.81 -12.93
C ARG A 148 10.71 -21.76 -13.91
N VAL A 149 11.91 -21.47 -13.41
CA VAL A 149 13.17 -21.72 -14.16
C VAL A 149 13.98 -22.78 -13.44
N MET A 150 14.41 -23.82 -14.16
CA MET A 150 15.33 -24.85 -13.66
C MET A 150 16.74 -24.60 -14.21
N ARG A 151 17.72 -24.43 -13.33
CA ARG A 151 19.15 -24.34 -13.70
C ARG A 151 19.98 -25.05 -12.64
N ASN A 152 20.91 -25.90 -13.08
CA ASN A 152 21.87 -26.61 -12.22
C ASN A 152 21.24 -27.28 -10.98
N GLY A 153 20.05 -27.87 -11.13
CA GLY A 153 19.35 -28.56 -10.04
C GLY A 153 18.62 -27.66 -9.04
N ARG A 154 18.46 -26.36 -9.33
CA ARG A 154 17.62 -25.45 -8.55
C ARG A 154 16.41 -24.97 -9.33
N HIS A 155 15.33 -24.75 -8.62
CA HIS A 155 14.12 -24.11 -9.10
C HIS A 155 14.03 -22.67 -8.59
N LEU A 156 13.63 -21.77 -9.48
CA LEU A 156 13.29 -20.39 -9.17
C LEU A 156 11.80 -20.17 -9.43
N TYR A 157 11.08 -19.66 -8.44
CA TYR A 157 9.67 -19.33 -8.50
C TYR A 157 9.43 -17.85 -8.16
N LYS A 158 8.29 -17.31 -8.61
CA LYS A 158 7.75 -16.09 -8.02
C LYS A 158 7.11 -16.41 -6.66
N THR A 159 7.17 -15.47 -5.71
CA THR A 159 6.64 -15.70 -4.35
C THR A 159 5.15 -16.01 -4.33
N ASP A 160 4.35 -15.28 -5.09
CA ASP A 160 2.90 -15.46 -5.20
C ASP A 160 2.56 -16.87 -5.71
N VAL A 161 3.20 -17.30 -6.79
CA VAL A 161 3.08 -18.67 -7.34
C VAL A 161 3.47 -19.71 -6.31
N TRP A 162 4.63 -19.55 -5.67
CA TRP A 162 5.11 -20.50 -4.68
C TRP A 162 4.11 -20.64 -3.54
N LYS A 163 3.55 -19.52 -3.07
CA LYS A 163 2.55 -19.50 -1.99
C LYS A 163 1.23 -20.15 -2.38
N GLU A 164 0.83 -20.10 -3.65
CA GLU A 164 -0.34 -20.86 -4.14
C GLU A 164 -0.11 -22.38 -4.06
N GLN A 165 1.13 -22.84 -4.28
CA GLN A 165 1.51 -24.26 -4.23
C GLN A 165 1.88 -24.73 -2.82
N HIS A 166 2.30 -23.79 -1.96
CA HIS A 166 2.79 -24.01 -0.60
C HIS A 166 2.12 -23.02 0.37
N PRO A 167 0.83 -23.21 0.71
CA PRO A 167 0.09 -22.30 1.60
C PRO A 167 0.70 -22.17 3.00
N GLU A 168 1.45 -23.19 3.43
CA GLU A 168 2.21 -23.21 4.68
C GLU A 168 3.40 -22.24 4.68
N PHE A 169 3.85 -21.77 3.51
CA PHE A 169 4.94 -20.82 3.40
C PHE A 169 4.56 -19.46 3.99
N ASN A 170 5.09 -19.20 5.18
CA ASN A 170 4.85 -17.96 5.89
C ASN A 170 5.85 -16.88 5.47
N LEU A 171 5.42 -15.97 4.59
CA LEU A 171 6.23 -14.82 4.18
C LEU A 171 6.65 -13.94 5.38
N GLU A 172 5.88 -13.92 6.46
CA GLU A 172 6.17 -13.09 7.64
C GLU A 172 7.40 -13.55 8.43
N GLU A 173 7.76 -14.82 8.32
CA GLU A 173 8.94 -15.42 8.99
C GLU A 173 10.23 -15.18 8.22
N VAL A 174 10.14 -14.90 6.91
CA VAL A 174 11.28 -14.82 6.00
C VAL A 174 11.52 -13.42 5.42
N ALA A 175 10.57 -12.49 5.59
CA ALA A 175 10.62 -11.10 5.12
C ALA A 175 11.27 -10.15 6.14
#